data_AF-A0A958J6V0-F1
#
_entry.id   AF-A0A958J6V0-F1
#
_cell.length_a   1.000
_cell.length_b   1.000
_cell.length_c   1.000
_cell.angle_alpha   90.00
_cell.angle_beta   90.00
_cell.angle_gamma   90.00
#
_symmetry.space_group_name_H-M   'P 1'
#
loop_
_entity.id
_entity.type
_entity.pdbx_description
1 polymer ?
#
loop_
_entity_poly.entity_id
_entity_poly.type
_entity_poly.pdbx_seq_one_letter_code
_entity_poly.pdbx_strand_id
1 'polypeptide(L)'
;MLIFDAGSGIINCGQDLVREMFAKPPAEQHWTTHLFFTHMHIDHLVGFPYFAMLYMPKSQIHFIAPRIMDYQLEEVLNTFMHPPYFPVSMQDLPFRGDYHDIAENKTVFFYEDRFEIIP
;
A
#
# COMPACT_ATOMS: atom_id res chain seq x y z
N MET A 1 2.04 7.98 -6.78
CA MET A 1 3.30 7.18 -6.80
C MET A 1 2.97 5.73 -7.11
N LEU A 2 3.84 5.01 -7.84
CA LEU A 2 3.75 3.56 -8.06
C LEU A 2 4.90 2.88 -7.31
N ILE A 3 4.61 1.86 -6.52
CA ILE A 3 5.60 1.08 -5.77
C ILE A 3 5.32 -0.40 -6.04
N PHE A 4 6.38 -1.19 -6.22
CA PHE A 4 6.28 -2.63 -6.43
C PHE A 4 6.98 -3.35 -5.29
N ASP A 5 6.21 -4.18 -4.60
CA ASP A 5 6.52 -4.89 -3.36
C ASP A 5 6.87 -3.99 -2.17
N ALA A 6 6.80 -4.59 -0.98
CA ALA A 6 7.07 -3.94 0.30
C ALA A 6 8.18 -4.68 1.07
N GLY A 7 9.23 -5.08 0.35
CA GLY A 7 10.49 -5.51 0.98
C GLY A 7 11.11 -4.39 1.83
N SER A 8 12.23 -4.67 2.51
CA SER A 8 12.83 -3.72 3.46
C SER A 8 13.17 -2.33 2.89
N GLY A 9 13.39 -2.22 1.57
CA GLY A 9 13.64 -0.95 0.89
C GLY A 9 12.47 0.05 0.97
N ILE A 10 11.23 -0.42 1.16
CA ILE A 10 10.04 0.45 1.25
C ILE A 10 10.10 1.36 2.48
N ILE A 11 10.88 1.01 3.50
CA ILE A 11 11.03 1.78 4.74
C ILE A 11 11.64 3.15 4.42
N ASN A 12 12.78 3.17 3.73
CA ASN A 12 13.45 4.41 3.33
C ASN A 12 12.62 5.17 2.29
N CYS A 13 12.03 4.46 1.33
CA CYS A 13 11.10 5.06 0.37
C CYS A 13 9.96 5.80 1.09
N GLY A 14 9.32 5.17 2.08
CA GLY A 14 8.26 5.80 2.87
C GLY A 14 8.71 7.06 3.59
N GLN A 15 9.92 7.06 4.16
CA GLN A 15 10.48 8.26 4.81
C GLN A 15 10.69 9.40 3.81
N ASP A 16 11.15 9.10 2.60
CA ASP A 16 11.35 10.11 1.55
C ASP A 16 10.00 10.68 1.07
N LEU A 17 8.98 9.83 0.89
CA LEU A 17 7.62 10.28 0.54
C LEU A 17 7.02 11.18 1.61
N VAL A 18 7.24 10.86 2.89
CA VAL A 18 6.81 11.73 4.00
C VAL A 18 7.51 13.09 3.94
N ARG A 19 8.81 13.14 3.66
CA ARG A 19 9.56 14.40 3.49
C ARG A 19 9.01 15.21 2.33
N GLU A 20 8.75 14.58 1.19
CA GLU A 20 8.15 15.23 0.02
C GLU A 20 6.75 15.76 0.32
N MET A 21 5.92 14.98 1.02
CA MET A 21 4.58 15.41 1.43
C MET A 21 4.65 16.65 2.32
N PHE A 22 5.54 16.67 3.33
CA PHE A 22 5.67 17.81 4.25
C PHE A 22 6.38 19.03 3.66
N ALA A 23 7.13 18.87 2.56
CA ALA A 23 7.69 20.00 1.81
C ALA A 23 6.62 20.81 1.06
N LYS A 24 5.42 20.25 0.85
CA LYS A 24 4.29 20.92 0.22
C LYS A 24 3.55 21.85 1.19
N PRO A 25 2.86 22.90 0.69
CA PRO A 25 1.96 23.72 1.49
C PRO A 25 0.90 22.87 2.21
N PRO A 26 0.44 23.24 3.43
CA PRO A 26 -0.49 22.42 4.22
C PRO A 26 -1.77 21.96 3.51
N ALA A 27 -2.27 22.75 2.56
CA ALA A 27 -3.44 22.42 1.73
C ALA A 27 -3.18 21.28 0.73
N GLU A 28 -1.93 21.06 0.35
CA GLU A 28 -1.49 20.08 -0.66
C GLU A 28 -0.78 18.86 -0.03
N GLN A 29 -0.75 18.77 1.31
CA GLN A 29 -0.14 17.65 2.05
C GLN A 29 -1.01 16.38 1.99
N HIS A 30 -1.42 15.98 0.80
CA HIS A 30 -2.07 14.70 0.55
C HIS A 30 -1.14 13.85 -0.34
N TRP A 31 -1.23 12.53 -0.20
CA TRP A 31 -0.40 11.63 -0.98
C TRP A 31 -1.16 10.38 -1.38
N THR A 32 -1.06 10.01 -2.67
CA THR A 32 -1.66 8.79 -3.20
C THR A 32 -0.57 7.83 -3.66
N THR A 33 -0.57 6.64 -3.06
CA THR A 33 0.34 5.54 -3.40
C THR A 33 -0.45 4.39 -4.01
N HIS A 34 0.06 3.82 -5.10
CA HIS A 34 -0.41 2.55 -5.64
C HIS A 34 0.67 1.53 -5.35
N LEU A 35 0.44 0.69 -4.35
CA LEU A 35 1.37 -0.34 -3.89
C LEU A 35 0.95 -1.68 -4.49
N PHE A 36 1.74 -2.14 -5.44
CA PHE A 36 1.58 -3.41 -6.11
C PHE A 36 2.36 -4.49 -5.37
N PHE A 37 1.74 -5.64 -5.14
CA PHE A 37 2.43 -6.85 -4.69
C PHE A 37 2.51 -7.82 -5.86
N THR A 38 3.71 -8.29 -6.17
CA THR A 38 3.92 -9.35 -7.16
C THR A 38 3.39 -10.69 -6.63
N HIS A 39 3.58 -10.93 -5.34
CA HIS A 39 3.07 -12.07 -4.56
C HIS A 39 3.26 -11.79 -3.06
N MET A 40 2.79 -12.71 -2.20
CA MET A 40 2.68 -12.48 -0.74
C MET A 40 3.66 -13.30 0.10
N HIS A 41 4.89 -13.51 -0.39
CA HIS A 41 5.95 -14.05 0.46
C HIS A 41 6.49 -12.98 1.41
N ILE A 42 6.97 -13.42 2.57
CA ILE A 42 7.37 -12.52 3.66
C ILE A 42 8.48 -11.55 3.23
N ASP A 43 9.42 -11.97 2.39
CA ASP A 43 10.48 -11.09 1.89
C ASP A 43 9.98 -9.93 1.03
N HIS A 44 8.80 -10.06 0.41
CA HIS A 44 8.10 -8.99 -0.32
C HIS A 44 7.17 -8.15 0.58
N LEU A 45 6.99 -8.52 1.84
CA LEU A 45 6.12 -7.86 2.82
C LEU A 45 6.88 -7.34 4.05
N VAL A 46 8.14 -7.74 4.25
CA VAL A 46 8.88 -7.54 5.50
C VAL A 46 9.00 -6.06 5.92
N GLY A 47 9.02 -5.15 4.94
CA GLY A 47 9.06 -3.71 5.17
C GLY A 47 7.67 -3.06 5.30
N PHE A 48 6.59 -3.75 4.92
CA PHE A 48 5.23 -3.22 4.89
C PHE A 48 4.79 -2.58 6.21
N PRO A 49 4.94 -3.22 7.40
CA PRO A 49 4.46 -2.64 8.65
C PRO A 49 5.20 -1.34 9.03
N TYR A 50 6.35 -1.09 8.41
CA TYR A 50 7.19 0.08 8.64
C TYR A 50 7.06 1.12 7.53
N PHE A 51 6.17 0.91 6.54
CA PHE A 51 5.94 1.89 5.49
C PHE A 51 5.30 3.15 6.07
N ALA A 52 6.06 4.24 6.13
CA ALA A 52 5.68 5.45 6.87
C ALA A 52 4.34 6.07 6.41
N MET A 53 3.96 5.88 5.14
CA MET A 53 2.71 6.40 4.60
C MET A 53 1.46 5.72 5.20
N LEU A 54 1.57 4.54 5.81
CA LEU A 54 0.47 3.92 6.57
C LEU A 54 0.09 4.74 7.81
N TYR A 55 1.03 5.51 8.35
CA TYR A 55 0.85 6.26 9.59
C TYR A 55 0.42 7.72 9.37
N MET A 56 0.20 8.12 8.11
CA MET A 56 -0.11 9.50 7.73
C MET A 56 -1.62 9.68 7.46
N PRO A 57 -2.34 10.57 8.19
CA PRO A 57 -3.79 10.74 8.02
C PRO A 57 -4.26 11.21 6.63
N LYS A 58 -3.40 11.88 5.87
CA LYS A 58 -3.69 12.38 4.52
C LYS A 58 -3.10 11.49 3.42
N SER A 59 -2.79 10.25 3.76
CA SER A 59 -2.30 9.23 2.84
C SER A 59 -3.45 8.36 2.36
N GLN A 60 -3.55 8.19 1.05
CA GLN A 60 -4.39 7.19 0.42
C GLN A 60 -3.49 6.13 -0.24
N ILE A 61 -3.78 4.87 0.01
CA ILE A 61 -3.02 3.76 -0.55
C ILE A 61 -3.98 2.79 -1.24
N HIS A 62 -3.78 2.63 -2.54
CA HIS A 62 -4.37 1.55 -3.31
C HIS A 62 -3.43 0.35 -3.21
N PHE A 63 -3.89 -0.75 -2.60
CA PHE A 63 -3.17 -2.02 -2.58
C PHE A 63 -3.64 -2.89 -3.72
N ILE A 64 -2.73 -3.34 -4.56
CA ILE A 64 -3.05 -4.15 -5.74
C ILE A 64 -2.23 -5.43 -5.70
N ALA A 65 -2.87 -6.58 -5.79
CA ALA A 65 -2.19 -7.87 -5.80
C ALA A 65 -2.92 -8.87 -6.69
N PRO A 66 -2.22 -9.84 -7.31
CA PRO A 66 -2.90 -10.97 -7.94
C PRO A 66 -3.75 -11.70 -6.90
N ARG A 67 -4.86 -12.31 -7.33
CA ARG A 67 -5.71 -13.11 -6.45
C ARG A 67 -4.90 -14.19 -5.72
N ILE A 68 -4.95 -14.18 -4.39
CA ILE A 68 -4.16 -15.07 -3.52
C ILE A 68 -5.00 -16.29 -3.14
N MET A 69 -5.10 -17.27 -4.04
CA MET A 69 -5.94 -18.47 -3.82
C MET A 69 -7.38 -18.07 -3.40
N ASP A 70 -7.77 -18.45 -2.18
CA ASP A 70 -9.07 -18.17 -1.56
C ASP A 70 -9.03 -16.99 -0.56
N TYR A 71 -7.88 -16.36 -0.38
CA TYR A 71 -7.71 -15.22 0.53
C TYR A 71 -7.97 -13.89 -0.19
N GLN A 72 -8.60 -12.96 0.53
CA GLN A 72 -8.67 -11.56 0.08
C GLN A 72 -7.39 -10.81 0.44
N LEU A 73 -6.94 -9.90 -0.43
CA LEU A 73 -5.73 -9.11 -0.17
C LEU A 73 -5.78 -8.39 1.18
N GLU A 74 -6.91 -7.78 1.52
CA GLU A 74 -7.11 -7.09 2.80
C GLU A 74 -6.88 -8.03 4.00
N GLU A 75 -7.42 -9.25 3.94
CA GLU A 75 -7.27 -10.24 5.01
C GLU A 75 -5.80 -10.67 5.19
N VAL A 76 -5.07 -10.85 4.09
CA VAL A 76 -3.64 -11.22 4.14
C VAL A 76 -2.81 -10.10 4.76
N LEU A 77 -3.01 -8.86 4.31
CA LEU A 77 -2.28 -7.70 4.85
C LEU A 77 -2.62 -7.46 6.32
N ASN A 78 -3.90 -7.55 6.69
CA ASN A 78 -4.33 -7.38 8.08
C ASN A 78 -3.78 -8.52 8.96
N THR A 79 -3.78 -9.77 8.50
CA THR A 79 -3.19 -10.89 9.26
C THR A 79 -1.70 -10.68 9.50
N PHE A 80 -0.98 -10.22 8.47
CA PHE A 80 0.45 -9.94 8.59
C PHE A 80 0.74 -8.77 9.53
N MET A 81 -0.10 -7.73 9.50
CA MET A 81 -0.01 -6.56 10.37
C MET A 81 -1.12 -6.57 11.43
N HIS A 82 -1.10 -7.56 12.32
CA HIS A 82 -1.98 -7.70 13.48
C HIS A 82 -1.35 -8.63 14.53
N PRO A 83 -1.70 -8.51 15.84
CA PRO A 83 -1.21 -9.45 16.84
C PRO A 83 -1.60 -10.90 16.52
N PRO A 84 -0.72 -11.89 16.73
CA PRO A 84 0.59 -11.79 17.40
C PRO A 84 1.77 -11.44 16.47
N TYR A 85 1.55 -11.23 15.17
CA TYR A 85 2.63 -11.03 14.18
C TYR A 85 3.18 -9.61 14.18
N PHE A 86 2.33 -8.61 14.42
CA PHE A 86 2.73 -7.22 14.58
C PHE A 86 1.90 -6.54 15.67
N PRO A 87 2.44 -5.61 16.48
CA PRO A 87 1.74 -5.05 17.63
C PRO A 87 0.62 -4.05 17.29
N VAL A 88 0.46 -3.68 16.01
CA VAL A 88 -0.49 -2.67 15.53
C VAL A 88 -1.34 -3.29 14.42
N SER A 89 -2.66 -3.04 14.45
CA SER A 89 -3.56 -3.49 13.39
C SER A 89 -3.70 -2.43 12.30
N MET A 90 -3.92 -2.84 11.05
CA MET A 90 -4.16 -1.89 9.96
C MET A 90 -5.36 -0.97 10.21
N GLN A 91 -6.42 -1.50 10.83
CA GLN A 91 -7.63 -0.76 11.20
C GLN A 91 -7.39 0.38 12.21
N ASP A 92 -6.28 0.34 12.94
CA ASP A 92 -5.93 1.36 13.95
C ASP A 92 -5.12 2.52 13.34
N LEU A 93 -4.73 2.40 12.07
CA LEU A 93 -3.89 3.37 11.37
C LEU A 93 -4.73 4.43 10.67
N PRO A 94 -4.21 5.67 10.53
CA PRO A 94 -5.00 6.81 10.07
C PRO A 94 -5.08 6.94 8.53
N PHE A 95 -4.40 6.09 7.77
CA PHE A 95 -4.42 6.14 6.30
C PHE A 95 -5.75 5.63 5.73
N ARG A 96 -6.05 5.99 4.48
CA ARG A 96 -7.15 5.39 3.72
C ARG A 96 -6.62 4.27 2.81
N GLY A 97 -7.09 3.04 3.02
CA GLY A 97 -6.79 1.89 2.17
C GLY A 97 -7.92 1.56 1.21
N ASP A 98 -7.58 1.28 -0.06
CA ASP A 98 -8.49 0.66 -1.03
C ASP A 98 -7.79 -0.62 -1.58
N TYR A 99 -8.46 -1.77 -1.56
CA TYR A 99 -7.87 -3.07 -1.90
C TYR A 99 -8.39 -3.60 -3.24
N HIS A 100 -7.47 -4.08 -4.08
CA HIS A 100 -7.75 -4.51 -5.45
C HIS A 100 -7.15 -5.90 -5.71
N ASP A 101 -7.95 -6.94 -5.52
CA ASP A 101 -7.64 -8.30 -5.97
C ASP A 101 -7.79 -8.40 -7.49
N ILE A 102 -6.67 -8.52 -8.21
CA ILE A 102 -6.67 -8.62 -9.67
C ILE A 102 -6.57 -10.08 -10.13
N ALA A 103 -7.46 -10.47 -11.04
CA ALA A 103 -7.38 -11.76 -11.72
C ALA A 103 -6.31 -11.73 -12.82
N GLU A 104 -5.93 -12.92 -13.31
CA GLU A 104 -5.10 -13.04 -14.51
C GLU A 104 -5.72 -12.28 -15.69
N ASN A 105 -4.86 -11.72 -16.55
CA ASN A 105 -5.22 -10.93 -17.74
C ASN A 105 -5.89 -9.58 -17.44
N LYS A 106 -5.86 -9.07 -16.20
CA LYS A 106 -6.26 -7.69 -15.92
C LYS A 106 -5.12 -6.71 -16.22
N THR A 107 -5.46 -5.56 -16.78
CA THR A 107 -4.51 -4.46 -17.04
C THR A 107 -4.89 -3.25 -16.20
N VAL A 108 -3.89 -2.63 -15.57
CA VAL A 108 -4.06 -1.39 -14.79
C VAL A 108 -3.59 -0.20 -15.64
N PHE A 109 -4.51 0.68 -16.00
CA PHE A 109 -4.23 1.90 -16.74
C PHE A 109 -4.13 3.09 -15.79
N PHE A 110 -3.07 3.88 -15.94
CA PHE A 110 -2.87 5.14 -15.22
C PHE A 110 -3.10 6.31 -16.17
N TYR A 111 -4.04 7.17 -15.80
CA TYR A 111 -4.32 8.44 -16.45
C TYR A 111 -3.82 9.58 -15.56
N GLU A 112 -3.97 10.82 -16.03
CA GLU A 112 -3.51 12.00 -15.30
C GLU A 112 -4.26 12.20 -13.96
N ASP A 113 -5.55 11.87 -13.93
CA ASP A 113 -6.45 12.14 -12.80
C ASP A 113 -7.03 10.88 -12.12
N ARG A 114 -6.86 9.70 -12.72
CA ARG A 114 -7.44 8.45 -12.24
C ARG A 114 -6.65 7.22 -12.69
N PHE A 115 -7.01 6.06 -12.15
CA PHE A 115 -6.58 4.77 -12.69
C PHE A 115 -7.78 3.85 -12.88
N GLU A 116 -7.65 2.88 -13.78
CA GLU A 116 -8.70 1.90 -14.09
C GLU A 116 -8.09 0.51 -14.18
N ILE A 117 -8.84 -0.50 -13.72
CA ILE A 117 -8.48 -1.91 -13.88
C ILE A 117 -9.47 -2.53 -14.87
N ILE A 118 -8.99 -2.91 -16.04
CA ILE A 118 -9.84 -3.45 -17.12
C ILE A 118 -9.44 -4.90 -17.48
N PRO A 119 -10.37 -5.70 -18.04
CA PRO A 119 -10.06 -6.99 -18.65
C PRO A 119 -9.06 -6.90 -19.81
#